data_AF-A0A7W4YLU0-F1
#
_entry.id   AF-A0A7W4YLU0-F1
#
_cell.length_a   1.000
_cell.length_b   1.000
_cell.length_c   1.000
_cell.angle_alpha   90.00
_cell.angle_beta   90.00
_cell.angle_gamma   90.00
#
_symmetry.space_group_name_H-M   'P 1'
#
loop_
_entity.id
_entity.type
_entity.pdbx_description
1 polymer ?
#
loop_
_entity_poly.entity_id
_entity_poly.type
_entity_poly.pdbx_seq_one_letter_code
_entity_poly.pdbx_strand_id
1 'polypeptide(L)' 'MTTTPEHPAHDGSDLAELRKVIDELASKSTESLIDPEPAALREAEGEPHPTEAIGSTNWNRADPHPDTESDEN' A
#
# COMPACT_ATOMS: atom_id res chain seq x y z
N MET A 1 2.81 -1.93 41.21
CA MET A 1 3.84 -2.82 40.62
C MET A 1 3.59 -2.83 39.12
N THR A 2 4.43 -2.15 38.32
CA THR A 2 4.36 -2.23 36.85
C THR A 2 5.47 -3.18 36.42
N THR A 3 5.11 -4.32 35.83
CA THR A 3 6.06 -5.29 35.29
C THR A 3 6.23 -4.99 33.82
N THR A 4 7.27 -4.23 33.46
CA THR A 4 7.67 -4.09 32.06
C THR A 4 8.10 -5.47 31.55
N PRO A 5 7.63 -5.94 30.39
CA PRO A 5 8.05 -7.23 29.84
C PRO A 5 9.57 -7.19 29.61
N GLU A 6 10.28 -8.26 29.99
CA GLU A 6 11.68 -8.44 29.63
C GLU A 6 11.82 -8.32 28.11
N HIS A 7 12.47 -7.24 27.68
CA HIS A 7 12.85 -7.08 26.28
C HIS A 7 13.86 -8.19 25.95
N PRO A 8 13.73 -8.90 24.82
CA PRO A 8 14.69 -9.93 24.46
C PRO A 8 16.11 -9.32 24.44
N ALA A 9 17.12 -10.11 24.79
CA ALA A 9 18.49 -9.65 24.76
C ALA A 9 18.89 -9.36 23.29
N HIS A 10 18.77 -8.09 22.89
CA HIS A 10 19.26 -7.60 21.60
C HIS A 10 20.79 -7.59 21.67
N ASP A 11 21.44 -8.43 20.87
CA ASP A 11 22.91 -8.52 20.79
C ASP A 11 23.53 -7.34 20.00
N GLY A 12 22.71 -6.38 19.59
CA GLY A 12 23.13 -5.20 18.84
C GLY A 12 23.47 -5.50 17.38
N SER A 13 23.35 -6.76 16.93
CA SER A 13 23.52 -7.10 15.51
C SER A 13 22.37 -6.56 14.66
N ASP A 14 21.16 -6.53 15.21
CA ASP A 14 19.98 -5.84 14.70
C ASP A 14 20.21 -4.33 14.56
N LEU A 15 20.96 -3.73 15.48
CA LEU A 15 21.35 -2.32 15.39
C LEU A 15 22.44 -2.06 14.33
N ALA A 16 23.27 -3.04 14.01
CA ALA A 16 24.32 -2.89 12.99
C ALA A 16 23.73 -2.79 11.58
N GLU A 17 22.70 -3.57 11.28
CA GLU A 17 21.97 -3.48 10.01
C GLU A 17 21.25 -2.13 9.88
N LEU A 18 20.58 -1.68 10.95
CA LEU A 18 19.91 -0.38 10.97
C LEU A 18 20.90 0.77 10.80
N ARG A 19 22.09 0.70 11.41
CA ARG A 19 23.16 1.71 11.21
C ARG A 19 23.64 1.75 9.77
N LYS A 20 23.83 0.60 9.13
CA LYS A 20 24.22 0.54 7.71
C LYS A 20 23.20 1.23 6.80
N VAL A 21 21.92 1.00 7.05
CA VAL A 21 20.82 1.65 6.30
C VAL A 21 20.82 3.16 6.55
N ILE A 22 21.04 3.60 7.79
CA ILE A 22 21.12 5.02 8.15
C ILE A 22 22.30 5.70 7.45
N ASP A 23 23.48 5.07 7.44
CA ASP A 23 24.67 5.61 6.79
C ASP A 23 24.49 5.72 5.27
N GLU A 24 23.82 4.73 4.65
CA GLU A 24 23.47 4.78 3.23
C GLU A 24 22.52 5.96 2.93
N LEU A 25 21.48 6.15 3.74
CA LEU A 25 20.56 7.28 3.60
C LEU A 25 21.25 8.63 3.83
N ALA A 26 22.12 8.73 4.83
CA ALA A 26 22.88 9.94 5.13
C ALA A 26 23.91 10.29 4.04
N SER A 27 24.37 9.29 3.28
CA SER A 27 25.26 9.50 2.13
C SER A 27 24.56 10.10 0.91
N LYS A 28 23.22 10.05 0.85
CA LYS A 28 22.43 10.65 -0.23
C LYS A 28 22.34 12.16 -0.03
N SER A 29 22.46 12.93 -1.11
CA SER A 29 22.29 14.38 -1.04
C SER A 29 20.82 14.73 -0.80
N THR A 30 20.58 15.76 0.02
CA THR A 30 19.21 16.25 0.30
C THR A 30 18.48 16.64 -0.99
N GLU A 31 19.18 17.18 -1.97
CA GLU A 31 18.62 17.54 -3.28
C GLU A 31 18.13 16.30 -4.04
N SER A 32 18.90 15.21 -4.05
CA SER A 32 18.50 13.94 -4.69
C SER A 32 17.33 13.24 -3.98
N LEU A 33 17.08 13.56 -2.71
CA LEU A 33 15.93 13.04 -1.95
C LEU A 33 14.65 13.84 -2.24
N ILE A 34 14.78 15.13 -2.54
CA ILE A 34 13.65 16.04 -2.79
C ILE A 34 13.26 16.02 -4.28
N ASP A 35 14.25 15.93 -5.18
CA ASP A 35 14.07 15.86 -6.63
C ASP A 35 14.79 14.60 -7.16
N PRO A 36 14.22 13.40 -6.94
CA PRO A 36 14.82 12.17 -7.42
C PRO A 36 14.77 12.11 -8.95
N GLU A 37 15.78 11.50 -9.56
CA GLU A 37 15.76 11.30 -11.02
C GLU A 37 14.52 10.50 -11.44
N PRO A 38 13.88 10.84 -12.58
CA PRO A 38 12.71 10.13 -13.09
C PRO A 38 12.91 8.62 -13.25
N ALA A 39 14.15 8.19 -13.52
CA ALA A 39 14.51 6.78 -13.63
C ALA A 39 14.38 6.05 -12.27
N ALA A 40 14.76 6.70 -11.18
CA ALA A 40 14.64 6.14 -9.82
C ALA A 40 13.18 6.00 -9.39
N LEU A 41 12.32 6.96 -9.78
CA LEU A 41 10.88 6.88 -9.53
C LEU A 41 10.25 5.69 -10.25
N ARG A 42 10.63 5.46 -11.51
CA ARG A 42 10.10 4.37 -12.33
C ARG A 42 10.49 2.98 -11.80
N GLU A 43 11.67 2.85 -11.18
CA GLU A 43 12.08 1.62 -10.50
C GLU A 43 11.31 1.38 -9.20
N ALA A 44 10.93 2.46 -8.50
CA ALA A 44 10.16 2.39 -7.25
C ALA A 44 8.65 2.18 -7.43
N GLU A 45 8.05 2.70 -8.51
CA GLU A 45 6.59 2.62 -8.75
C GLU A 45 6.09 1.20 -9.11
N GLY A 46 6.99 0.26 -9.39
CA GLY A 46 6.62 -1.10 -9.81
C GLY A 46 5.92 -1.13 -11.18
N GLU A 47 5.73 -2.33 -11.72
CA GLU A 47 5.00 -2.49 -12.98
C GLU A 47 3.50 -2.19 -12.73
N PRO A 48 2.85 -1.33 -13.53
CA PRO A 48 1.43 -1.06 -13.36
C PRO A 48 0.62 -2.35 -13.55
N HIS A 49 -0.18 -2.72 -12.55
CA HIS A 49 -1.08 -3.86 -12.65
C HIS A 49 -2.39 -3.44 -13.34
N PRO A 50 -2.94 -4.29 -14.23
CA PRO A 50 -4.25 -4.05 -14.80
C PRO A 50 -5.28 -4.02 -13.67
N THR A 51 -6.00 -2.91 -13.54
CA THR A 51 -7.13 -2.80 -12.62
C THR A 51 -8.43 -3.09 -13.37
N GLU A 52 -9.36 -3.73 -12.68
CA GLU A 52 -10.73 -3.85 -13.19
C GLU A 52 -11.33 -2.45 -13.34
N ALA A 53 -12.05 -2.21 -14.44
CA ALA A 53 -12.71 -0.93 -14.67
C ALA A 53 -13.77 -0.68 -13.59
N ILE A 54 -13.51 0.28 -12.69
CA ILE A 54 -14.49 0.75 -11.73
C ILE A 54 -15.62 1.44 -12.51
N GLY A 55 -16.82 0.84 -12.51
CA GLY A 55 -18.02 1.39 -13.16
C GLY A 55 -18.55 0.59 -14.35
N SER A 56 -17.95 -0.56 -14.69
CA SER A 56 -18.53 -1.50 -15.68
C SER A 56 -19.71 -2.32 -15.14
N THR A 57 -20.07 -2.14 -13.87
CA THR A 57 -21.31 -2.68 -13.29
C THR A 57 -22.48 -2.22 -14.15
N ASN A 58 -23.15 -3.16 -14.82
CA ASN A 58 -24.38 -2.92 -15.55
C ASN A 58 -25.50 -2.56 -14.56
N TRP A 59 -25.60 -1.28 -14.20
CA TRP A 59 -26.69 -0.73 -13.39
C TRP A 59 -28.07 -0.89 -14.07
N ASN A 60 -28.09 -1.20 -15.37
CA ASN A 60 -29.30 -1.52 -16.13
C ASN A 60 -29.78 -2.97 -15.96
N ARG A 61 -29.11 -3.81 -15.16
CA ARG A 61 -29.77 -5.00 -14.65
C ARG A 61 -30.76 -4.54 -13.58
N ALA A 62 -31.92 -4.07 -14.06
CA ALA A 62 -33.10 -3.95 -13.23
C ALA A 62 -33.24 -5.28 -12.48
N ASP A 63 -33.13 -5.22 -11.15
CA ASP A 63 -33.70 -6.24 -10.31
C ASP A 63 -35.14 -6.45 -10.80
N PRO A 64 -35.56 -7.67 -11.13
CA PRO A 64 -36.96 -7.93 -11.44
C PRO A 64 -37.74 -7.64 -10.16
N HIS A 65 -38.25 -6.41 -10.05
CA HIS A 65 -39.22 -6.03 -9.03
C HIS A 65 -40.37 -7.06 -9.07
N PRO A 66 -40.65 -7.75 -7.96
CA PRO A 66 -41.75 -8.71 -7.88
C PRO A 66 -43.06 -7.96 -7.62
N ASP A 67 -43.49 -7.13 -8.57
CA ASP A 67 -44.82 -6.52 -8.55
C ASP A 67 -45.72 -7.32 -9.50
N THR A 68 -46.08 -8.54 -9.08
CA THR A 68 -47.22 -9.25 -9.65
C THR A 68 -48.50 -8.69 -9.05
N GLU A 69 -48.94 -7.52 -9.52
CA GLU A 69 -50.37 -7.22 -9.56
C GLU A 69 -50.95 -8.04 -10.72
N SER A 70 -51.36 -9.26 -10.40
CA SER A 70 -52.26 -10.05 -11.24
C SER A 70 -53.65 -9.46 -11.14
N ASP A 71 -53.89 -8.38 -11.87
CA ASP A 71 -55.23 -8.03 -12.33
C ASP A 71 -55.40 -8.66 -13.71
N GLU A 72 -56.11 -9.77 -13.80
CA GLU A 72 -56.86 -10.12 -15.00
C GLU A 72 -57.89 -11.25 -14.74
N ASN A 73 -59.16 -10.86 -14.95
CA ASN A 73 -60.37 -11.63 -15.30
C ASN A 73 -61.37 -12.04 -14.20
#